data_AF-A0A3D3GXP1-F1
#
_entry.id   AF-A0A3D3GXP1-F1
#
_cell.length_a   1.000
_cell.length_b   1.000
_cell.length_c   1.000
_cell.angle_alpha   90.00
_cell.angle_beta   90.00
_cell.angle_gamma   90.00
#
_symmetry.space_group_name_H-M   'P 1'
#
loop_
_entity.id
_entity.type
_entity.pdbx_description
1 polymer ?
#
loop_
_entity_poly.entity_id
_entity_poly.type
_entity_poly.pdbx_seq_one_letter_code
_entity_poly.pdbx_strand_id
1 'polypeptide(L)'
;MVQKKTASKLQVAIGKPVKKGTPLVFPADHGVHSEQGIEWWYLTANLQSKTGETFGVQWTLFRTSMPSKIESKWWDNNLYFAHFAMQHKQEHVAFERFSRASQAKVTSSPFNASIDDWRLNSINNEFLPL
;
A
#
# COMPACT_ATOMS: atom_id res chain seq x y z
N MET A 1 -37.27 -27.26 17.17
CA MET A 1 -35.83 -27.44 16.89
C MET A 1 -35.31 -26.10 16.36
N VAL A 2 -34.68 -25.27 17.21
CA VAL A 2 -34.27 -23.90 16.84
C VAL A 2 -32.82 -23.96 16.35
N GLN A 3 -32.60 -23.68 15.06
CA GLN A 3 -31.25 -23.50 14.52
C GLN A 3 -30.63 -22.23 15.13
N LYS A 4 -29.63 -22.42 15.99
CA LYS A 4 -28.74 -21.33 16.41
C LYS A 4 -27.93 -20.90 15.18
N LYS A 5 -28.25 -19.73 14.61
CA LYS A 5 -27.33 -19.02 13.71
C LYS A 5 -26.08 -18.69 14.50
N THR A 6 -24.99 -19.38 14.20
CA THR A 6 -23.66 -18.99 14.68
C THR A 6 -23.32 -17.66 14.04
N ALA A 7 -23.12 -16.61 14.84
CA ALA A 7 -22.56 -15.37 14.35
C ALA A 7 -21.19 -15.69 13.72
N SER A 8 -21.05 -15.43 12.43
CA SER A 8 -19.75 -15.49 11.76
C SER A 8 -18.83 -14.55 12.50
N LYS A 9 -17.79 -15.07 13.15
CA LYS A 9 -16.67 -14.22 13.57
C LYS A 9 -16.20 -13.49 12.32
N LEU A 10 -16.09 -12.17 12.40
CA LEU A 10 -15.40 -11.39 11.38
C LEU A 10 -13.96 -11.93 11.38
N GLN A 11 -13.61 -12.75 10.40
CA GLN A 11 -12.27 -13.33 10.29
C GLN A 11 -11.39 -12.23 9.69
N VAL A 12 -10.87 -11.37 10.58
CA VAL A 12 -10.14 -10.14 10.20
C VAL A 12 -8.81 -10.45 9.48
N ALA A 13 -8.26 -11.65 9.64
CA ALA A 13 -7.02 -12.03 8.99
C ALA A 13 -7.31 -12.81 7.70
N ILE A 14 -7.38 -12.11 6.57
CA ILE A 14 -7.45 -12.75 5.26
C ILE A 14 -6.05 -12.79 4.65
N GLY A 15 -5.22 -13.78 5.03
CA GLY A 15 -3.86 -13.95 4.52
C GLY A 15 -3.06 -14.97 5.34
N LYS A 16 -1.86 -15.34 4.88
CA LYS A 16 -0.97 -16.23 5.62
C LYS A 16 -0.42 -15.55 6.88
N PRO A 17 -0.40 -16.23 8.05
CA PRO A 17 0.22 -15.70 9.25
C PRO A 17 1.71 -15.41 9.05
N VAL A 18 2.20 -14.32 9.63
CA VAL A 18 3.63 -14.01 9.69
C VAL A 18 4.31 -15.06 10.57
N LYS A 19 5.38 -15.67 10.05
CA LYS A 19 6.17 -16.67 10.77
C LYS A 19 7.43 -16.02 11.36
N LYS A 20 7.67 -16.28 12.64
CA LYS A 20 8.91 -15.86 13.30
C LYS A 20 10.11 -16.52 12.61
N GLY A 21 11.16 -15.76 12.38
CA GLY A 21 12.42 -16.27 11.81
C GLY A 21 12.44 -16.36 10.29
N THR A 22 11.38 -15.93 9.59
CA THR A 22 11.44 -15.71 8.14
C THR A 22 12.48 -14.61 7.85
N PRO A 23 13.56 -14.90 7.10
CA PRO A 23 14.55 -13.89 6.73
C PRO A 23 13.95 -12.91 5.70
N LEU A 24 14.36 -11.65 5.78
CA LEU A 24 14.09 -10.67 4.74
C LEU A 24 15.19 -10.75 3.66
N VAL A 25 14.79 -10.77 2.40
CA VAL A 25 15.66 -10.90 1.23
C VAL A 25 15.43 -9.69 0.31
N PHE A 26 16.41 -8.79 0.29
CA PHE A 26 16.37 -7.61 -0.56
C PHE A 26 17.16 -7.82 -1.87
N PRO A 27 16.71 -7.24 -3.00
CA PRO A 27 15.62 -6.28 -3.13
C PRO A 27 14.21 -6.90 -3.23
N ALA A 28 14.07 -8.23 -3.25
CA ALA A 28 12.78 -8.89 -3.47
C ALA A 28 11.69 -8.40 -2.51
N ASP A 29 12.00 -8.28 -1.22
CA ASP A 29 11.08 -7.86 -0.16
C ASP A 29 10.82 -6.33 -0.11
N HIS A 30 11.31 -5.55 -1.09
CA HIS A 30 10.75 -4.22 -1.35
C HIS A 30 9.39 -4.31 -2.07
N GLY A 31 9.13 -5.43 -2.76
CA GLY A 31 7.94 -5.65 -3.57
C GLY A 31 6.72 -6.12 -2.78
N VAL A 32 5.79 -6.77 -3.49
CA VAL A 32 4.53 -7.28 -2.94
C VAL A 32 4.72 -8.64 -2.26
N HIS A 33 4.14 -8.78 -1.08
CA HIS A 33 4.01 -10.03 -0.35
C HIS A 33 2.58 -10.56 -0.51
N SER A 34 2.30 -11.15 -1.68
CA SER A 34 0.93 -11.46 -2.13
C SER A 34 0.12 -12.37 -1.20
N GLU A 35 0.81 -13.18 -0.39
CA GLU A 35 0.22 -14.11 0.56
C GLU A 35 -0.28 -13.43 1.84
N GLN A 36 0.19 -12.20 2.13
CA GLN A 36 -0.21 -11.41 3.29
C GLN A 36 -1.49 -10.65 2.98
N GLY A 37 -2.35 -10.54 4.00
CA GLY A 37 -3.66 -9.93 3.85
C GLY A 37 -3.67 -8.41 3.82
N ILE A 38 -2.63 -7.80 4.36
CA ILE A 38 -2.49 -6.35 4.47
C ILE A 38 -1.03 -6.02 4.19
N GLU A 39 -0.82 -4.94 3.44
CA GLU A 39 0.50 -4.47 3.07
C GLU A 39 0.47 -2.96 2.82
N TRP A 40 1.58 -2.27 3.13
CA TRP A 40 1.69 -0.83 2.92
C TRP A 40 3.10 -0.41 2.48
N TRP A 41 3.16 0.59 1.62
CA TRP A 41 4.35 1.37 1.31
C TRP A 41 4.12 2.76 1.85
N TYR A 42 4.95 3.18 2.81
CA TYR A 42 4.70 4.40 3.57
C TYR A 42 5.95 5.29 3.64
N LEU A 43 5.86 6.47 3.02
CA LEU A 43 6.87 7.51 3.04
C LEU A 43 6.39 8.69 3.89
N THR A 44 7.28 9.18 4.75
CA THR A 44 7.14 10.49 5.41
C THR A 44 8.41 11.31 5.19
N ALA A 45 8.25 12.62 5.02
CA ALA A 45 9.37 13.53 4.79
C ALA A 45 9.12 14.90 5.40
N ASN A 46 10.21 15.55 5.84
CA ASN A 46 10.23 16.97 6.13
C ASN A 46 10.98 17.67 4.99
N LEU A 47 10.34 18.64 4.34
CA LEU A 47 10.92 19.38 3.22
C LEU A 47 11.12 20.84 3.62
N GLN A 48 12.11 21.49 3.00
CA GLN A 48 12.32 22.93 3.10
C GLN A 48 12.42 23.51 1.69
N SER A 49 11.65 24.56 1.40
CA SER A 49 11.77 25.28 0.13
C SER A 49 12.98 26.21 0.12
N LYS A 50 13.33 26.72 -1.06
CA LYS A 50 14.36 27.75 -1.22
C LYS A 50 14.04 29.06 -0.49
N THR A 51 12.76 29.31 -0.18
CA THR A 51 12.32 30.49 0.61
C THR A 51 12.36 30.25 2.12
N GLY A 52 12.74 29.04 2.56
CA GLY A 52 12.81 28.65 3.97
C GLY A 52 11.52 28.09 4.55
N GLU A 53 10.43 28.02 3.77
CA GLU A 53 9.18 27.40 4.21
C GLU A 53 9.34 25.89 4.42
N THR A 54 8.80 25.38 5.51
CA THR A 54 8.88 23.96 5.89
C THR A 54 7.58 23.24 5.60
N PHE A 55 7.68 22.00 5.13
CA PHE A 55 6.55 21.15 4.80
C PHE A 55 6.69 19.79 5.48
N GLY A 56 5.60 19.28 6.05
CA GLY A 56 5.45 17.87 6.37
C GLY A 56 4.76 17.16 5.21
N VAL A 57 5.30 16.04 4.74
CA VAL A 57 4.74 15.26 3.64
C VAL A 57 4.55 13.81 4.05
N GLN A 58 3.42 13.24 3.63
CA GLN A 58 3.04 11.84 3.80
C GLN A 58 2.61 11.28 2.46
N TRP A 59 3.10 10.11 2.08
CA TRP A 59 2.55 9.33 0.97
C TRP A 59 2.41 7.86 1.38
N THR A 60 1.23 7.28 1.15
CA THR A 60 0.95 5.86 1.47
C THR A 60 0.28 5.19 0.29
N LEU A 61 0.68 3.95 -0.01
CA LEU A 61 -0.10 2.99 -0.79
C LEU A 61 -0.39 1.78 0.09
N PHE A 62 -1.66 1.42 0.20
CA PHE A 62 -2.17 0.31 0.99
C PHE A 62 -2.78 -0.73 0.06
N ARG A 63 -2.51 -2.01 0.35
CA ARG A 63 -3.14 -3.16 -0.31
C ARG A 63 -3.80 -4.01 0.77
N THR A 64 -5.07 -4.35 0.54
CA THR A 64 -5.77 -5.32 1.38
C THR A 64 -6.36 -6.44 0.54
N SER A 65 -6.20 -7.66 1.01
CA SER A 65 -6.80 -8.83 0.41
C SER A 65 -8.29 -8.85 0.72
N MET A 66 -9.09 -8.93 -0.34
CA MET A 66 -10.53 -9.13 -0.27
C MET A 66 -10.91 -10.28 -1.20
N PRO A 67 -10.70 -11.55 -0.79
CA PRO A 67 -11.02 -12.69 -1.62
C PRO A 67 -12.50 -12.75 -1.95
N SER A 68 -12.78 -13.01 -3.21
CA SER A 68 -14.11 -13.21 -3.75
C SER A 68 -14.12 -14.42 -4.69
N LYS A 69 -15.29 -14.99 -4.91
CA LYS A 69 -15.50 -16.05 -5.92
C LYS A 69 -15.73 -15.47 -7.33
N ILE A 70 -15.66 -14.15 -7.48
CA ILE A 70 -15.88 -13.47 -8.76
C ILE A 70 -14.67 -13.70 -9.66
N GLU A 71 -14.91 -14.27 -10.83
CA GLU A 71 -13.93 -14.34 -11.92
C GLU A 71 -14.10 -13.13 -12.83
N SER A 72 -13.15 -12.19 -12.78
CA SER A 72 -13.18 -10.99 -13.62
C SER A 72 -11.78 -10.45 -13.85
N LYS A 73 -11.52 -9.93 -15.06
CA LYS A 73 -10.26 -9.21 -15.35
C LYS A 73 -10.08 -7.93 -14.51
N TRP A 74 -11.15 -7.47 -13.86
CA TRP A 74 -11.22 -6.24 -13.07
C TRP A 74 -11.11 -6.52 -11.57
N TRP A 75 -10.84 -7.77 -11.18
CA TRP A 75 -10.77 -8.22 -9.80
C TRP A 75 -9.63 -9.21 -9.60
N ASP A 76 -8.64 -8.82 -8.78
CA ASP A 76 -7.46 -9.61 -8.43
C ASP A 76 -7.48 -10.06 -6.95
N ASN A 77 -8.65 -10.00 -6.30
CA ASN A 77 -8.83 -10.20 -4.86
C ASN A 77 -8.12 -9.16 -3.98
N ASN A 78 -7.80 -7.98 -4.51
CA ASN A 78 -7.25 -6.88 -3.73
C ASN A 78 -8.04 -5.58 -3.91
N LEU A 79 -8.05 -4.79 -2.85
CA LEU A 79 -8.36 -3.37 -2.90
C LEU A 79 -7.09 -2.57 -2.64
N TYR A 80 -6.92 -1.49 -3.37
CA TYR A 80 -5.81 -0.57 -3.22
C TYR A 80 -6.33 0.80 -2.80
N PHE A 81 -5.63 1.43 -1.87
CA PHE A 81 -5.90 2.78 -1.41
C PHE A 81 -4.59 3.55 -1.35
N ALA A 82 -4.56 4.78 -1.84
CA ALA A 82 -3.44 5.68 -1.62
C ALA A 82 -3.89 7.00 -1.03
N HIS A 83 -3.04 7.55 -0.18
CA HIS A 83 -3.24 8.82 0.51
C HIS A 83 -1.96 9.64 0.41
N PHE A 84 -2.11 10.89 0.00
CA PHE A 84 -1.03 11.87 -0.03
C PHE A 84 -1.48 13.09 0.77
N ALA A 85 -0.66 13.51 1.73
CA ALA A 85 -0.92 14.69 2.52
C ALA A 85 0.32 15.59 2.59
N MET A 86 0.06 16.89 2.61
CA MET A 86 1.04 17.94 2.76
C MET A 86 0.56 18.94 3.80
N GLN A 87 1.44 19.25 4.75
CA GLN A 87 1.18 20.20 5.81
C GLN A 87 2.15 21.37 5.74
N HIS A 88 1.63 22.60 5.78
CA HIS A 88 2.43 23.83 5.80
C HIS A 88 1.71 24.90 6.60
N LYS A 89 2.43 25.71 7.40
CA LYS A 89 1.88 26.88 8.11
C LYS A 89 0.50 26.64 8.80
N GLN A 90 0.31 25.47 9.41
CA GLN A 90 -0.94 24.97 10.05
C GLN A 90 -2.06 24.48 9.12
N GLU A 91 -1.90 24.56 7.80
CA GLU A 91 -2.83 23.99 6.83
C GLU A 91 -2.46 22.53 6.51
N HIS A 92 -3.47 21.67 6.38
CA HIS A 92 -3.34 20.28 5.98
C HIS A 92 -4.17 20.04 4.72
N VAL A 93 -3.49 19.68 3.63
CA VAL A 93 -4.12 19.36 2.35
C VAL A 93 -3.87 17.89 2.04
N ALA A 94 -4.94 17.16 1.73
CA ALA A 94 -4.90 15.73 1.48
C ALA A 94 -5.64 15.33 0.22
N PHE A 95 -5.17 14.26 -0.40
CA PHE A 95 -5.69 13.68 -1.63
C PHE A 95 -5.73 12.16 -1.50
N GLU A 96 -6.69 11.53 -2.17
CA GLU A 96 -6.91 10.09 -2.07
C GLU A 96 -7.20 9.45 -3.44
N ARG A 97 -6.84 8.16 -3.54
CA ARG A 97 -7.12 7.28 -4.68
C ARG A 97 -7.54 5.91 -4.18
N PHE A 98 -8.49 5.31 -4.87
CA PHE A 98 -8.94 3.93 -4.64
C PHE A 98 -8.92 3.20 -5.97
N SER A 99 -8.43 1.97 -5.99
CA SER A 99 -8.40 1.19 -7.21
C SER A 99 -8.50 -0.32 -6.97
N ARG A 100 -8.61 -1.05 -8.07
CA ARG A 100 -8.64 -2.51 -8.14
C ARG A 100 -7.57 -3.00 -9.12
N ALA A 101 -7.66 -4.25 -9.53
CA ALA A 101 -6.81 -4.87 -10.52
C ALA A 101 -6.43 -3.94 -11.68
N SER A 102 -5.17 -4.03 -12.12
CA SER A 102 -4.56 -3.29 -13.25
C SER A 102 -4.29 -1.80 -13.04
N GLN A 103 -4.89 -1.15 -12.05
CA GLN A 103 -4.66 0.27 -11.77
C GLN A 103 -3.54 0.52 -10.75
N ALA A 104 -3.31 -0.45 -9.86
CA ALA A 104 -2.19 -0.43 -8.93
C ALA A 104 -1.14 -1.47 -9.31
N LYS A 105 0.13 -1.14 -9.11
CA LYS A 105 1.26 -2.05 -9.36
C LYS A 105 2.40 -1.73 -8.41
N VAL A 106 3.01 -2.78 -7.86
CA VAL A 106 4.27 -2.65 -7.13
C VAL A 106 5.32 -3.60 -7.72
N THR A 107 6.51 -3.08 -7.98
CA THR A 107 7.70 -3.84 -8.42
C THR A 107 8.84 -3.63 -7.44
N SER A 108 9.63 -4.67 -7.19
CA SER A 108 10.72 -4.65 -6.21
C SER A 108 12.01 -4.01 -6.73
N SER A 109 12.36 -4.20 -8.02
CA SER A 109 13.62 -3.72 -8.60
C SER A 109 13.50 -3.46 -10.11
N PRO A 110 13.75 -2.22 -10.59
CA PRO A 110 13.79 -1.01 -9.78
C PRO A 110 12.47 -0.84 -9.02
N PHE A 111 12.52 -0.26 -7.83
CA PHE A 111 11.33 -0.14 -7.02
C PHE A 111 10.33 0.83 -7.67
N ASN A 112 9.06 0.43 -7.69
CA ASN A 112 7.95 1.30 -8.07
C ASN A 112 6.73 0.84 -7.29
N ALA A 113 6.04 1.76 -6.63
CA ALA A 113 4.72 1.60 -6.08
C ALA A 113 3.80 2.65 -6.71
N SER A 114 2.80 2.20 -7.46
CA SER A 114 1.97 3.07 -8.28
C SER A 114 0.48 2.77 -8.19
N ILE A 115 -0.33 3.82 -8.33
CA ILE A 115 -1.79 3.76 -8.50
C ILE A 115 -2.22 4.87 -9.46
N ASP A 116 -2.80 4.50 -10.61
CA ASP A 116 -3.05 5.41 -11.72
C ASP A 116 -1.78 6.22 -12.05
N ASP A 117 -1.84 7.57 -11.98
CA ASP A 117 -0.72 8.46 -12.26
C ASP A 117 0.21 8.71 -11.05
N TRP A 118 -0.16 8.23 -9.85
CA TRP A 118 0.64 8.42 -8.64
C TRP A 118 1.71 7.34 -8.54
N ARG A 119 2.95 7.76 -8.27
CA ARG A 119 4.11 6.86 -8.23
C ARG A 119 5.09 7.28 -7.13
N LEU A 120 5.57 6.30 -6.39
CA LEU A 120 6.80 6.35 -5.60
C LEU A 120 7.76 5.33 -6.21
N ASN A 121 8.90 5.77 -6.76
CA ASN A 121 9.77 4.88 -7.51
C ASN A 121 11.24 5.26 -7.36
N SER A 122 12.13 4.26 -7.39
CA SER A 122 13.56 4.52 -7.47
C SER A 122 13.91 5.30 -8.73
N ILE A 123 14.91 6.17 -8.63
CA ILE A 123 15.45 6.95 -9.74
C ILE A 123 16.43 6.10 -10.58
N ASN A 124 17.05 5.09 -9.97
CA ASN A 124 18.01 4.18 -10.60
C ASN A 124 17.66 2.71 -10.25
N ASN A 125 18.61 1.80 -10.47
CA ASN A 125 18.41 0.36 -10.19
C ASN A 125 18.53 0.02 -8.69
N GLU A 126 19.05 0.93 -7.88
CA GLU A 126 19.10 0.79 -6.42
C GLU A 126 17.77 1.21 -5.81
N PHE A 127 17.48 0.77 -4.58
CA PHE A 127 16.26 1.19 -3.89
C PHE A 127 16.23 2.71 -3.67
N LEU A 128 17.37 3.30 -3.28
CA LEU A 128 17.52 4.73 -3.06
C LEU A 128 18.42 5.37 -4.14
N PRO A 129 18.16 6.64 -4.50
CA PRO A 129 17.04 7.48 -4.05
C PRO A 129 15.69 7.08 -4.67
N LEU A 130 14.63 7.24 -3.87
CA LEU A 130 13.22 7.24 -4.29
C LEU A 130 12.81 8.62 -4.84
#